data_AF-A0A5C8PDA2-F1
#
_entry.id   AF-A0A5C8PDA2-F1
#
_cell.length_a   1.000
_cell.length_b   1.000
_cell.length_c   1.000
_cell.angle_alpha   90.00
_cell.angle_beta   90.00
_cell.angle_gamma   90.00
#
_symmetry.space_group_name_H-M   'P 1'
#
loop_
_entity.id
_entity.type
_entity.pdbx_description
1 polymer ?
#
loop_
_entity_poly.entity_id
_entity_poly.type
_entity_poly.pdbx_seq_one_letter_code
_entity_poly.pdbx_strand_id
1 'polypeptide(L)'
;MSSIAFEFNGAHVEACPDGALWWPDERLLAVADLHLEKGTWFGARTGQLLPPYDTRTTLRRVAHAVAALKPRAVVCVGDSFHDRDAAGRVDADDAAALAGLVGGVADWIWLVGNHDPHPPRRWGGVVSRELAFGPLAFRHEADRTPLARADGEVSGHYHPVAALTVRGRFLRRRCFVTDGRRLILPSFGAYTGGLNVLDPAIAELFDGAYDALALGAATVHRLPSRILRADPALAEAAG
;
A
#
# COMPACT_ATOMS: atom_id res chain seq x y z
N MET A 1 -7.15 5.31 16.97
CA MET A 1 -5.95 5.08 16.13
C MET A 1 -5.25 6.42 15.97
N SER A 2 -3.93 6.47 16.10
CA SER A 2 -3.15 7.70 15.96
C SER A 2 -2.31 7.62 14.69
N SER A 3 -2.67 8.44 13.69
CA SER A 3 -1.82 8.71 12.54
C SER A 3 -0.60 9.54 12.94
N ILE A 4 0.38 9.63 12.04
CA ILE A 4 1.45 10.63 12.13
C ILE A 4 1.32 11.60 10.95
N ALA A 5 1.18 12.88 11.27
CA ALA A 5 1.17 13.96 10.27
C ALA A 5 2.61 14.37 9.93
N PHE A 6 2.87 14.65 8.65
CA PHE A 6 4.15 15.17 8.17
C PHE A 6 3.95 15.98 6.89
N GLU A 7 4.90 16.87 6.63
CA GLU A 7 5.00 17.58 5.36
C GLU A 7 5.72 16.70 4.33
N PHE A 8 5.13 16.57 3.15
CA PHE A 8 5.62 15.78 2.04
C PHE A 8 5.51 16.59 0.75
N ASN A 9 6.65 17.05 0.24
CA ASN A 9 6.72 17.92 -0.93
C ASN A 9 5.71 19.10 -0.90
N GLY A 10 5.58 19.76 0.26
CA GLY A 10 4.64 20.87 0.49
C GLY A 10 3.18 20.46 0.76
N ALA A 11 2.83 19.17 0.69
CA ALA A 11 1.54 18.65 1.12
C ALA A 11 1.57 18.21 2.58
N HIS A 12 0.52 18.50 3.34
CA HIS A 12 0.34 17.97 4.69
C HIS A 12 -0.42 16.64 4.60
N VAL A 13 0.25 15.55 4.95
CA VAL A 13 -0.30 14.20 4.84
C VAL A 13 -0.17 13.44 6.15
N GLU A 14 -0.98 12.41 6.31
CA GLU A 14 -1.06 11.56 7.48
C GLU A 14 -0.86 10.10 7.11
N ALA A 15 0.15 9.46 7.70
CA ALA A 15 0.30 8.01 7.63
C ALA A 15 -0.56 7.35 8.71
N CYS A 16 -1.54 6.55 8.29
CA CYS A 16 -2.48 5.87 9.17
C CYS A 16 -1.96 4.49 9.64
N PRO A 17 -2.32 4.04 10.86
CA PRO A 17 -1.88 2.73 11.39
C PRO A 17 -2.35 1.52 10.58
N ASP A 18 -3.40 1.67 9.77
CA ASP A 18 -3.91 0.63 8.89
C ASP A 18 -3.17 0.53 7.55
N GLY A 19 -2.21 1.43 7.29
CA GLY A 19 -1.41 1.51 6.07
C GLY A 19 -1.97 2.45 5.00
N ALA A 20 -3.03 3.20 5.29
CA ALA A 20 -3.52 4.23 4.38
C ALA A 20 -2.74 5.54 4.51
N LEU A 21 -2.57 6.26 3.39
CA LEU A 21 -2.13 7.65 3.39
C LEU A 21 -3.36 8.55 3.27
N TRP A 22 -3.53 9.46 4.22
CA TRP A 22 -4.61 10.45 4.21
C TRP A 22 -4.05 11.83 3.89
N TRP A 23 -4.65 12.53 2.93
CA TRP A 23 -4.34 13.92 2.60
C TRP A 23 -5.58 14.78 2.91
N PRO A 24 -5.62 15.44 4.09
CA PRO A 24 -6.79 16.18 4.55
C PRO A 24 -7.21 17.32 3.62
N ASP A 25 -6.26 18.12 3.15
CA ASP A 25 -6.54 19.32 2.34
C ASP A 25 -7.30 18.97 1.05
N GLU A 26 -6.96 17.86 0.43
CA GLU A 26 -7.59 17.36 -0.80
C GLU A 26 -8.70 16.33 -0.55
N ARG A 27 -8.92 15.98 0.73
CA ARG A 27 -9.77 14.87 1.16
C ARG A 27 -9.50 13.59 0.36
N LEU A 28 -8.22 13.27 0.16
CA LEU A 28 -7.77 12.15 -0.67
C LEU A 28 -7.24 11.03 0.22
N LEU A 29 -7.76 9.83 0.02
CA LEU A 29 -7.31 8.60 0.67
C LEU A 29 -6.53 7.75 -0.34
N ALA A 30 -5.29 7.41 -0.06
CA ALA A 30 -4.50 6.50 -0.89
C ALA A 30 -4.19 5.19 -0.15
N VAL A 31 -4.35 4.08 -0.86
CA VAL A 31 -4.04 2.72 -0.40
C VAL A 31 -3.32 1.96 -1.51
N ALA A 32 -2.31 1.17 -1.18
CA ALA A 32 -1.53 0.41 -2.17
C ALA A 32 -1.76 -1.10 -2.03
N ASP A 33 -1.64 -1.84 -3.14
CA ASP A 33 -1.52 -3.30 -3.16
C ASP A 33 -2.62 -4.02 -2.35
N LEU A 34 -3.89 -3.82 -2.73
CA LEU A 34 -5.02 -4.47 -2.04
C LEU A 34 -4.98 -6.00 -2.23
N HIS A 35 -4.53 -6.46 -3.40
CA HIS A 35 -4.49 -7.87 -3.81
C HIS A 35 -5.76 -8.65 -3.46
N LEU A 36 -6.91 -8.15 -3.89
CA LEU A 36 -8.17 -8.89 -3.77
C LEU A 36 -8.05 -10.24 -4.52
N GLU A 37 -8.59 -11.31 -3.94
CA GLU A 37 -8.54 -12.70 -4.42
C GLU A 37 -7.15 -13.38 -4.39
N LYS A 38 -6.26 -12.94 -3.50
CA LYS A 38 -4.95 -13.60 -3.30
C LYS A 38 -5.10 -14.99 -2.69
N GLY A 39 -5.96 -15.14 -1.69
CA GLY A 39 -6.22 -16.43 -1.03
C GLY A 39 -6.78 -17.48 -1.98
N THR A 40 -7.74 -17.10 -2.82
CA THR A 40 -8.35 -17.99 -3.80
C THR A 40 -7.38 -18.39 -4.92
N TRP A 41 -6.46 -17.49 -5.30
CA TRP A 41 -5.39 -17.82 -6.25
C TRP A 41 -4.41 -18.86 -5.71
N PHE A 42 -3.92 -18.70 -4.46
CA PHE A 42 -3.04 -19.71 -3.86
C PHE A 42 -3.75 -21.06 -3.71
N GLY A 43 -5.00 -21.06 -3.27
CA GLY A 43 -5.80 -22.29 -3.19
C GLY A 43 -5.94 -22.99 -4.55
N ALA A 44 -6.26 -22.23 -5.61
CA ALA A 44 -6.46 -22.78 -6.95
C ALA A 44 -5.16 -23.22 -7.65
N ARG A 45 -4.04 -22.55 -7.39
CA ARG A 45 -2.80 -22.69 -8.16
C ARG A 45 -1.69 -23.45 -7.46
N THR A 46 -1.61 -23.38 -6.13
CA THR A 46 -0.57 -24.06 -5.33
C THR A 46 -1.14 -25.08 -4.36
N GLY A 47 -2.47 -25.16 -4.22
CA GLY A 47 -3.14 -26.01 -3.22
C GLY A 47 -2.95 -25.52 -1.77
N GLN A 48 -2.28 -24.39 -1.58
CA GLN A 48 -2.09 -23.78 -0.27
C GLN A 48 -3.38 -23.06 0.14
N LEU A 49 -4.08 -23.62 1.14
CA LEU A 49 -5.27 -23.01 1.69
C LEU A 49 -4.90 -21.85 2.61
N LEU A 50 -4.87 -20.64 2.05
CA LEU A 50 -4.98 -19.43 2.85
C LEU A 50 -6.45 -19.24 3.26
N PRO A 51 -6.75 -18.68 4.45
CA PRO A 51 -8.12 -18.38 4.83
C PRO A 51 -8.83 -17.58 3.73
N PRO A 52 -10.03 -18.00 3.27
CA PRO A 52 -10.70 -17.48 2.07
C PRO A 52 -11.32 -16.07 2.26
N TYR A 53 -10.93 -15.34 3.31
CA TYR A 53 -11.58 -14.11 3.73
C TYR A 53 -10.71 -12.87 3.51
N ASP A 54 -9.65 -12.95 2.70
CA ASP A 54 -8.73 -11.85 2.45
C ASP A 54 -9.36 -10.69 1.70
N THR A 55 -10.17 -10.97 0.67
CA THR A 55 -10.96 -9.96 -0.05
C THR A 55 -11.89 -9.23 0.93
N ARG A 56 -12.78 -9.96 1.61
CA ARG A 56 -13.70 -9.41 2.63
C ARG A 56 -13.00 -8.61 3.72
N THR A 57 -11.85 -9.09 4.22
CA THR A 57 -11.08 -8.41 5.27
C THR A 57 -10.50 -7.09 4.75
N THR A 58 -9.94 -7.11 3.54
CA THR A 58 -9.39 -5.91 2.89
C THR A 58 -10.50 -4.89 2.61
N LEU A 59 -11.63 -5.32 2.03
CA LEU A 59 -12.78 -4.44 1.77
C LEU A 59 -13.35 -3.81 3.05
N ARG A 60 -13.44 -4.57 4.15
CA ARG A 60 -13.87 -4.02 5.46
C ARG A 60 -12.91 -2.96 5.98
N ARG A 61 -11.60 -3.13 5.80
CA ARG A 61 -10.60 -2.13 6.20
C ARG A 61 -10.69 -0.87 5.35
N VAL A 62 -10.88 -1.00 4.03
CA VAL A 62 -11.12 0.15 3.14
C VAL A 62 -12.41 0.86 3.53
N ALA A 63 -13.50 0.12 3.76
CA ALA A 63 -14.77 0.67 4.20
C ALA A 63 -14.66 1.45 5.51
N HIS A 64 -13.91 0.92 6.48
CA HIS A 64 -13.64 1.60 7.74
C HIS A 64 -12.88 2.92 7.54
N ALA A 65 -11.82 2.92 6.73
CA ALA A 65 -11.05 4.13 6.41
C ALA A 65 -11.92 5.18 5.69
N VAL A 66 -12.71 4.77 4.69
CA VAL A 66 -13.65 5.64 3.96
C VAL A 66 -14.71 6.23 4.89
N ALA A 67 -15.29 5.42 5.77
CA ALA A 67 -16.31 5.89 6.72
C ALA A 67 -15.73 6.87 7.74
N ALA A 68 -14.51 6.64 8.22
CA ALA A 68 -13.84 7.48 9.21
C ALA A 68 -13.38 8.82 8.63
N LEU A 69 -12.76 8.80 7.44
CA LEU A 69 -12.10 9.96 6.84
C LEU A 69 -12.99 10.72 5.85
N LYS A 70 -14.04 10.07 5.33
CA LYS A 70 -14.97 10.62 4.35
C LYS A 70 -14.24 11.26 3.16
N PRO A 71 -13.36 10.52 2.47
CA PRO A 71 -12.63 11.03 1.32
C PRO A 71 -13.59 11.53 0.23
N ARG A 72 -13.19 12.58 -0.48
CA ARG A 72 -13.75 12.89 -1.79
C ARG A 72 -13.17 11.96 -2.85
N ALA A 73 -11.87 11.66 -2.74
CA ALA A 73 -11.16 10.82 -3.69
C ALA A 73 -10.48 9.62 -3.00
N VAL A 74 -10.53 8.46 -3.64
CA VAL A 74 -9.77 7.26 -3.25
C VAL A 74 -8.84 6.88 -4.39
N VAL A 75 -7.54 6.77 -4.10
CA VAL A 75 -6.52 6.31 -5.05
C VAL A 75 -6.01 4.94 -4.62
N CYS A 76 -6.30 3.92 -5.42
CA CYS A 76 -5.70 2.61 -5.29
C CYS A 76 -4.40 2.56 -6.10
N VAL A 77 -3.26 2.61 -5.39
CA VAL A 77 -1.91 2.72 -5.95
C VAL A 77 -1.43 1.33 -6.41
N GLY A 78 -2.01 0.85 -7.51
CA GLY A 78 -1.66 -0.40 -8.17
C GLY A 78 -2.04 -1.68 -7.40
N ASP A 79 -1.94 -2.80 -8.11
CA ASP A 79 -2.16 -4.18 -7.63
C ASP A 79 -3.40 -4.31 -6.73
N SER A 80 -4.50 -3.70 -7.16
CA SER A 80 -5.78 -3.78 -6.45
C SER A 80 -6.33 -5.20 -6.51
N PHE A 81 -6.13 -5.88 -7.62
CA PHE A 81 -6.51 -7.27 -7.84
C PHE A 81 -5.26 -8.15 -7.92
N HIS A 82 -5.33 -9.37 -7.38
CA HIS A 82 -4.16 -10.26 -7.34
C HIS A 82 -3.74 -10.81 -8.71
N ASP A 83 -4.66 -10.88 -9.66
CA ASP A 83 -4.39 -11.25 -11.05
C ASP A 83 -5.53 -10.79 -11.96
N ARG A 84 -5.34 -10.97 -13.28
CA ARG A 84 -6.30 -10.57 -14.32
C ARG A 84 -7.67 -11.26 -14.20
N ASP A 85 -7.71 -12.46 -13.64
CA ASP A 85 -8.92 -13.27 -13.51
C ASP A 85 -9.56 -13.14 -12.12
N ALA A 86 -8.93 -12.41 -11.19
CA ALA A 86 -9.43 -12.17 -9.83
C ALA A 86 -10.87 -11.68 -9.86
N ALA A 87 -11.18 -10.80 -10.81
CA ALA A 87 -12.54 -10.32 -11.03
C ALA A 87 -13.52 -11.49 -11.24
N GLY A 88 -13.18 -12.54 -11.99
CA GLY A 88 -14.08 -13.69 -12.17
C GLY A 88 -14.34 -14.50 -10.90
N ARG A 89 -13.51 -14.32 -9.86
CA ARG A 89 -13.55 -15.13 -8.63
C ARG A 89 -14.12 -14.42 -7.41
N VAL A 90 -14.20 -13.09 -7.42
CA VAL A 90 -14.81 -12.33 -6.32
C VAL A 90 -16.24 -12.79 -6.09
N ASP A 91 -16.53 -13.26 -4.87
CA ASP A 91 -17.87 -13.69 -4.44
C ASP A 91 -18.91 -12.56 -4.55
N ALA A 92 -20.19 -12.91 -4.70
CA ALA A 92 -21.27 -11.97 -4.92
C ALA A 92 -21.39 -10.90 -3.81
N ASP A 93 -21.21 -11.28 -2.54
CA ASP A 93 -21.29 -10.34 -1.41
C ASP A 93 -20.14 -9.33 -1.45
N ASP A 94 -18.94 -9.81 -1.71
CA ASP A 94 -17.73 -8.99 -1.76
C ASP A 94 -17.74 -8.09 -3.01
N ALA A 95 -18.28 -8.58 -4.13
CA ALA A 95 -18.49 -7.79 -5.34
C ALA A 95 -19.51 -6.66 -5.12
N ALA A 96 -20.60 -6.93 -4.38
CA ALA A 96 -21.58 -5.92 -4.00
C ALA A 96 -21.00 -4.90 -3.03
N ALA A 97 -20.20 -5.33 -2.04
CA ALA A 97 -19.52 -4.44 -1.10
C ALA A 97 -18.52 -3.52 -1.83
N LEU A 98 -17.75 -4.06 -2.77
CA LEU A 98 -16.82 -3.29 -3.60
C LEU A 98 -17.57 -2.27 -4.48
N ALA A 99 -18.65 -2.69 -5.16
CA ALA A 99 -19.47 -1.77 -5.95
C ALA A 99 -20.05 -0.62 -5.10
N GLY A 100 -20.52 -0.92 -3.89
CA GLY A 100 -21.03 0.08 -2.94
C GLY A 100 -19.96 1.07 -2.49
N LEU A 101 -18.73 0.60 -2.25
CA LEU A 101 -17.60 1.48 -1.91
C LEU A 101 -17.24 2.42 -3.06
N VAL A 102 -17.08 1.85 -4.26
CA VAL A 102 -16.71 2.63 -5.45
C VAL A 102 -17.79 3.64 -5.82
N GLY A 103 -19.06 3.24 -5.77
CA GLY A 103 -20.19 4.14 -6.03
C GLY A 103 -20.46 5.16 -4.93
N GLY A 104 -19.95 4.95 -3.71
CA GLY A 104 -20.11 5.84 -2.56
C GLY A 104 -19.08 6.96 -2.46
N VAL A 105 -18.01 6.90 -3.27
CA VAL A 105 -16.95 7.92 -3.33
C VAL A 105 -17.03 8.65 -4.67
N ALA A 106 -16.85 9.97 -4.66
CA ALA A 106 -16.99 10.78 -5.87
C ALA A 106 -15.93 10.44 -6.93
N ASP A 107 -14.66 10.38 -6.50
CA ASP A 107 -13.52 10.15 -7.37
C ASP A 107 -12.79 8.87 -6.94
N TRP A 108 -13.13 7.72 -7.53
CA TRP A 108 -12.40 6.46 -7.29
C TRP A 108 -11.42 6.19 -8.43
N ILE A 109 -10.12 6.11 -8.13
CA ILE A 109 -9.05 5.93 -9.10
C ILE A 109 -8.33 4.60 -8.87
N TRP A 110 -8.20 3.82 -9.94
CA TRP A 110 -7.39 2.61 -10.02
C TRP A 110 -6.12 2.92 -10.79
N LEU A 111 -4.97 2.98 -10.12
CA LEU A 111 -3.70 2.94 -10.82
C LEU A 111 -3.42 1.51 -11.27
N VAL A 112 -2.91 1.35 -12.49
CA VAL A 112 -2.59 0.01 -13.00
C VAL A 112 -1.37 -0.55 -12.26
N GLY A 113 -1.47 -1.80 -11.81
CA GLY A 113 -0.34 -2.57 -11.30
C GLY A 113 0.20 -3.59 -12.31
N ASN A 114 1.23 -4.32 -11.92
CA ASN A 114 1.77 -5.42 -12.71
C ASN A 114 0.88 -6.68 -12.62
N HIS A 115 0.17 -6.87 -11.51
CA HIS A 115 -0.80 -7.96 -11.34
C HIS A 115 -2.12 -7.69 -12.07
N ASP A 116 -2.53 -6.42 -12.11
CA ASP A 116 -3.78 -5.96 -12.71
C ASP A 116 -3.55 -4.82 -13.73
N PRO A 117 -2.87 -5.09 -14.87
CA PRO A 117 -2.61 -4.07 -15.89
C PRO A 117 -3.87 -3.53 -16.57
N HIS A 118 -5.02 -4.18 -16.32
CA HIS A 118 -6.35 -3.75 -16.76
C HIS A 118 -7.34 -3.95 -15.60
N PRO A 119 -7.37 -3.04 -14.60
CA PRO A 119 -8.30 -3.14 -13.49
C PRO A 119 -9.75 -3.28 -14.01
N PRO A 120 -10.58 -4.15 -13.41
CA PRO A 120 -11.86 -4.51 -14.00
C PRO A 120 -12.85 -3.34 -13.97
N ARG A 121 -13.32 -2.94 -15.16
CA ARG A 121 -14.19 -1.77 -15.34
C ARG A 121 -15.59 -1.90 -14.72
N ARG A 122 -16.04 -3.14 -14.44
CA ARG A 122 -17.44 -3.41 -14.03
C ARG A 122 -17.85 -2.76 -12.71
N TRP A 123 -16.89 -2.38 -11.86
CA TRP A 123 -17.16 -1.70 -10.59
C TRP A 123 -17.10 -0.18 -10.70
N GLY A 124 -16.81 0.38 -11.88
CA GLY A 124 -16.64 1.82 -12.07
C GLY A 124 -15.26 2.32 -11.66
N GLY A 125 -15.19 3.63 -11.37
CA GLY A 125 -13.93 4.34 -11.15
C GLY A 125 -13.16 4.63 -12.44
N VAL A 126 -12.10 5.41 -12.30
CA VAL A 126 -11.21 5.83 -13.38
C VAL A 126 -9.94 4.99 -13.32
N VAL A 127 -9.54 4.40 -14.45
CA VAL A 127 -8.26 3.69 -14.56
C VAL A 127 -7.21 4.64 -15.12
N SER A 128 -6.06 4.74 -14.46
CA SER A 128 -4.91 5.52 -14.94
C SER A 128 -3.60 4.77 -14.75
N ARG A 129 -2.54 5.14 -15.49
CA ARG A 129 -1.18 4.64 -15.23
C ARG A 129 -0.44 5.45 -14.17
N GLU A 130 -0.69 6.75 -14.19
CA GLU A 130 -0.11 7.74 -13.29
C GLU A 130 -1.19 8.77 -13.00
N LEU A 131 -1.18 9.34 -11.80
CA LEU A 131 -2.07 10.43 -11.41
C LEU A 131 -1.25 11.56 -10.80
N ALA A 132 -1.23 12.71 -11.45
CA ALA A 132 -0.72 13.93 -10.83
C ALA A 132 -1.87 14.65 -10.10
N PHE A 133 -1.64 14.99 -8.83
CA PHE A 133 -2.59 15.68 -7.97
C PHE A 133 -1.83 16.72 -7.13
N GLY A 134 -1.92 18.00 -7.51
CA GLY A 134 -1.16 19.07 -6.86
C GLY A 134 0.35 18.81 -6.90
N PRO A 135 1.08 18.94 -5.78
CA PRO A 135 2.53 18.68 -5.73
C PRO A 135 2.91 17.18 -5.76
N LEU A 136 1.94 16.27 -5.77
CA LEU A 136 2.18 14.82 -5.69
C LEU A 136 1.81 14.13 -7.00
N ALA A 137 2.57 13.10 -7.38
CA ALA A 137 2.17 12.13 -8.38
C ALA A 137 2.16 10.72 -7.81
N PHE A 138 1.18 9.94 -8.22
CA PHE A 138 0.95 8.58 -7.80
C PHE A 138 1.24 7.64 -8.97
N ARG A 139 2.00 6.58 -8.71
CA ARG A 139 2.30 5.48 -9.65
C ARG A 139 2.41 4.17 -8.89
N HIS A 140 2.28 3.04 -9.56
CA HIS A 140 2.38 1.73 -8.89
C HIS A 140 3.80 1.47 -8.36
N GLU A 141 4.79 1.48 -9.24
CA GLU A 141 6.17 1.15 -8.93
C GLU A 141 7.05 2.40 -9.02
N ALA A 142 7.89 2.60 -8.00
CA ALA A 142 8.90 3.64 -8.00
C ALA A 142 10.12 3.22 -8.82
N ASP A 143 10.61 4.10 -9.67
CA ASP A 143 11.87 3.94 -10.39
C ASP A 143 12.64 5.28 -10.43
N ARG A 144 13.77 5.33 -11.13
CA ARG A 144 14.55 6.57 -11.30
C ARG A 144 14.07 7.45 -12.46
N THR A 145 12.97 7.11 -13.11
CA THR A 145 12.40 7.97 -14.16
C THR A 145 11.75 9.20 -13.52
N PRO A 146 12.00 10.42 -14.05
CA PRO A 146 11.37 11.62 -13.53
C PRO A 146 9.86 11.58 -13.71
N LEU A 147 9.14 12.02 -12.67
CA LEU A 147 7.72 12.29 -12.78
C LEU A 147 7.48 13.45 -13.76
N ALA A 148 6.47 13.30 -14.62
CA ALA A 148 6.24 14.28 -15.68
C ALA A 148 5.66 15.62 -15.16
N ARG A 149 5.02 15.62 -13.98
CA ARG A 149 4.12 16.70 -13.55
C ARG A 149 4.19 17.07 -12.06
N ALA A 150 5.04 16.43 -11.27
CA ALA A 150 5.16 16.67 -9.82
C ALA A 150 6.55 16.31 -9.31
N ASP A 151 6.98 16.91 -8.20
CA ASP A 151 8.27 16.58 -7.57
C ASP A 151 8.13 15.52 -6.45
N GLY A 152 6.91 15.37 -5.91
CA GLY A 152 6.59 14.44 -4.84
C GLY A 152 6.03 13.13 -5.40
N GLU A 153 6.61 12.01 -5.04
CA GLU A 153 6.22 10.70 -5.57
C GLU A 153 5.58 9.80 -4.52
N VAL A 154 4.40 9.25 -4.83
CA VAL A 154 3.71 8.26 -4.01
C VAL A 154 3.60 6.94 -4.77
N SER A 155 4.12 5.85 -4.20
CA SER A 155 4.10 4.53 -4.86
C SER A 155 3.76 3.37 -3.92
N GLY A 156 3.50 2.20 -4.50
CA GLY A 156 3.24 0.94 -3.80
C GLY A 156 4.29 -0.12 -4.15
N HIS A 157 3.82 -1.31 -4.56
CA HIS A 157 4.57 -2.42 -5.15
C HIS A 157 5.51 -3.18 -4.20
N TYR A 158 6.40 -2.48 -3.50
CA TYR A 158 7.50 -3.12 -2.75
C TYR A 158 7.10 -3.74 -1.41
N HIS A 159 5.92 -3.36 -0.90
CA HIS A 159 5.39 -3.77 0.41
C HIS A 159 6.42 -3.58 1.54
N PRO A 160 6.96 -2.36 1.72
CA PRO A 160 8.09 -2.12 2.60
C PRO A 160 7.87 -2.58 4.05
N VAL A 161 8.92 -3.17 4.63
CA VAL A 161 8.96 -3.66 6.01
C VAL A 161 10.20 -3.12 6.72
N ALA A 162 9.98 -2.43 7.83
CA ALA A 162 11.02 -2.01 8.75
C ALA A 162 11.38 -3.17 9.69
N ALA A 163 12.66 -3.48 9.78
CA ALA A 163 13.20 -4.44 10.74
C ALA A 163 14.10 -3.74 11.75
N LEU A 164 13.94 -4.08 13.03
CA LEU A 164 14.68 -3.48 14.14
C LEU A 164 14.76 -4.43 15.34
N THR A 165 15.73 -4.20 16.22
CA THR A 165 15.83 -4.93 17.49
C THR A 165 15.42 -4.02 18.65
N VAL A 166 14.36 -4.40 19.36
CA VAL A 166 13.87 -3.67 20.54
C VAL A 166 13.97 -4.58 21.76
N ARG A 167 14.74 -4.17 22.78
CA ARG A 167 14.96 -4.94 24.02
C ARG A 167 15.39 -6.40 23.73
N GLY A 168 16.33 -6.57 22.80
CA GLY A 168 16.86 -7.87 22.39
C GLY A 168 15.94 -8.71 21.49
N ARG A 169 14.75 -8.22 21.13
CA ARG A 169 13.81 -8.93 20.24
C ARG A 169 13.82 -8.31 18.86
N PHE A 170 14.06 -9.14 17.85
CA PHE A 170 13.93 -8.76 16.44
C PHE A 170 12.45 -8.61 16.08
N LEU A 171 12.10 -7.49 15.48
CA LEU A 171 10.74 -7.15 15.06
C LEU A 171 10.74 -6.75 13.60
N ARG A 172 9.73 -7.21 12.87
CA ARG A 172 9.38 -6.75 11.52
C ARG A 172 8.02 -6.08 11.54
N ARG A 173 7.90 -4.91 10.92
CA ARG A 173 6.64 -4.16 10.80
C ARG A 173 6.51 -3.61 9.39
N ARG A 174 5.32 -3.73 8.79
CA ARG A 174 4.96 -2.93 7.62
C ARG A 174 5.21 -1.46 7.94
N CYS A 175 5.62 -0.69 6.95
CA CYS A 175 5.91 0.73 7.14
C CYS A 175 5.65 1.50 5.87
N PHE A 176 5.46 2.82 5.99
CA PHE A 176 5.77 3.71 4.87
C PHE A 176 7.27 3.96 4.83
N VAL A 177 7.83 4.32 3.68
CA VAL A 177 9.24 4.74 3.54
C VAL A 177 9.29 6.08 2.84
N THR A 178 10.00 7.06 3.41
CA THR A 178 10.08 8.39 2.80
C THR A 178 11.35 9.16 3.14
N ASP A 179 11.82 9.96 2.18
CA ASP A 179 12.86 10.99 2.36
C ASP A 179 12.28 12.43 2.32
N GLY A 180 10.95 12.56 2.29
CA GLY A 180 10.24 13.83 2.11
C GLY A 180 9.92 14.19 0.66
N ARG A 181 10.51 13.51 -0.33
CA ARG A 181 10.23 13.66 -1.78
C ARG A 181 9.60 12.42 -2.39
N ARG A 182 10.03 11.23 -1.98
CA ARG A 182 9.41 9.94 -2.34
C ARG A 182 8.75 9.32 -1.12
N LEU A 183 7.62 8.65 -1.32
CA LEU A 183 6.86 7.96 -0.31
C LEU A 183 6.38 6.61 -0.87
N ILE A 184 6.90 5.52 -0.33
CA ILE A 184 6.47 4.16 -0.67
C ILE A 184 5.49 3.69 0.41
N LEU A 185 4.28 3.30 0.00
CA LEU A 185 3.20 2.84 0.85
C LEU A 185 3.40 1.36 1.22
N PRO A 186 3.03 0.96 2.45
CA PRO A 186 2.90 -0.45 2.76
C PRO A 186 1.72 -1.05 1.99
N SER A 187 1.77 -2.35 1.71
CA SER A 187 0.58 -3.02 1.17
C SER A 187 -0.57 -3.00 2.18
N PHE A 188 -1.73 -2.58 1.68
CA PHE A 188 -2.95 -2.49 2.44
C PHE A 188 -3.64 -3.85 2.56
N GLY A 189 -3.39 -4.80 1.65
CA GLY A 189 -3.98 -6.13 1.65
C GLY A 189 -3.82 -6.92 2.97
N ALA A 190 -4.62 -7.98 3.11
CA ALA A 190 -4.61 -8.85 4.30
C ALA A 190 -3.39 -9.81 4.32
N TYR A 191 -2.92 -10.26 3.15
CA TYR A 191 -1.77 -11.17 3.02
C TYR A 191 -0.63 -10.49 2.30
N THR A 192 0.41 -10.13 3.03
CA THR A 192 1.58 -9.46 2.45
C THR A 192 2.83 -10.06 3.07
N GLY A 193 3.75 -10.51 2.22
CA GLY A 193 5.15 -10.51 2.60
C GLY A 193 5.62 -9.06 2.70
N GLY A 194 6.91 -8.83 2.55
CA GLY A 194 7.36 -7.47 2.35
C GLY A 194 8.85 -7.39 2.28
N LEU A 195 9.31 -6.47 1.45
CA LEU A 195 10.71 -6.26 1.24
C LEU A 195 11.29 -5.43 2.39
N ASN A 196 12.42 -5.85 2.94
CA ASN A 196 13.10 -5.06 3.96
C ASN A 196 13.49 -3.71 3.34
N VAL A 197 13.28 -2.60 4.04
CA VAL A 197 13.61 -1.27 3.50
C VAL A 197 15.09 -1.03 3.24
N LEU A 198 15.97 -1.93 3.72
CA LEU A 198 17.40 -1.94 3.41
C LEU A 198 17.74 -2.83 2.20
N ASP A 199 16.78 -3.52 1.61
CA ASP A 199 16.97 -4.24 0.36
C ASP A 199 17.33 -3.24 -0.76
N PRO A 200 18.29 -3.57 -1.64
CA PRO A 200 18.71 -2.67 -2.73
C PRO A 200 17.56 -2.15 -3.59
N ALA A 201 16.50 -2.94 -3.84
CA ALA A 201 15.38 -2.50 -4.66
C ALA A 201 14.57 -1.34 -4.03
N ILE A 202 14.64 -1.18 -2.69
CA ILE A 202 14.09 0.00 -2.00
C ILE A 202 15.19 1.02 -1.72
N ALA A 203 16.31 0.60 -1.13
CA ALA A 203 17.33 1.50 -0.62
C ALA A 203 17.94 2.37 -1.72
N GLU A 204 18.13 1.84 -2.93
CA GLU A 204 18.67 2.60 -4.06
C GLU A 204 17.67 3.63 -4.62
N LEU A 205 16.40 3.57 -4.26
CA LEU A 205 15.41 4.59 -4.65
C LEU A 205 15.61 5.91 -3.88
N PHE A 206 16.46 5.94 -2.86
CA PHE A 206 16.70 7.12 -2.04
C PHE A 206 18.18 7.54 -2.14
N ASP A 207 18.42 8.81 -2.44
CA ASP A 207 19.79 9.35 -2.60
C ASP A 207 20.53 9.54 -1.25
N GLY A 208 19.81 9.40 -0.13
CA GLY A 208 20.35 9.69 1.20
C GLY A 208 19.56 9.06 2.34
N ALA A 209 19.51 9.76 3.48
CA ALA A 209 18.76 9.28 4.64
C ALA A 209 17.25 9.31 4.36
N TYR A 210 16.57 8.24 4.75
CA TYR A 210 15.12 8.11 4.69
C TYR A 210 14.60 7.59 6.03
N ASP A 211 13.30 7.79 6.27
CA ASP A 211 12.59 7.30 7.44
C ASP A 211 11.63 6.17 7.06
N ALA A 212 11.52 5.20 7.94
CA ALA A 212 10.43 4.24 7.93
C ALA A 212 9.37 4.65 8.95
N LEU A 213 8.13 4.81 8.51
CA LEU A 213 6.97 5.05 9.38
C LEU A 213 6.33 3.70 9.71
N ALA A 214 6.85 3.01 10.72
CA ALA A 214 6.48 1.65 11.08
C ALA A 214 5.10 1.58 11.73
N LEU A 215 4.26 0.67 11.22
CA LEU A 215 2.90 0.47 11.70
C LEU A 215 2.88 -0.36 12.99
N GLY A 216 2.36 0.23 14.06
CA GLY A 216 1.95 -0.45 15.28
C GLY A 216 0.49 -0.89 15.21
N ALA A 217 -0.02 -1.46 16.32
CA ALA A 217 -1.41 -1.93 16.38
C ALA A 217 -2.43 -0.78 16.28
N ALA A 218 -2.08 0.41 16.78
CA ALA A 218 -2.97 1.57 16.77
C ALA A 218 -2.23 2.91 16.56
N THR A 219 -0.91 2.87 16.32
CA THR A 219 -0.01 4.02 16.25
C THR A 219 0.98 3.83 15.11
N VAL A 220 1.55 4.92 14.62
CA VAL A 220 2.67 4.90 13.67
C VAL A 220 3.93 5.44 14.35
N HIS A 221 5.07 4.78 14.11
CA HIS A 221 6.35 5.14 14.70
C HIS A 221 7.35 5.54 13.61
N ARG A 222 7.88 6.76 13.67
CA ARG A 222 8.94 7.23 12.77
C ARG A 222 10.30 6.69 13.22
N LEU A 223 10.98 5.98 12.34
CA LEU A 223 12.27 5.33 12.58
C LEU A 223 13.26 5.74 11.48
N PRO A 224 14.41 6.37 11.80
CA PRO A 224 15.39 6.69 10.77
C PRO A 224 16.09 5.45 10.25
N SER A 225 16.40 5.40 8.95
CA SER A 225 17.00 4.23 8.29
C SER A 225 18.25 3.71 9.00
N ARG A 226 19.07 4.59 9.58
CA ARG A 226 20.30 4.25 10.33
C ARG A 226 20.11 3.31 11.53
N ILE A 227 18.91 3.22 12.10
CA ILE A 227 18.63 2.31 13.24
C ILE A 227 18.00 0.99 12.80
N LEU A 228 17.67 0.85 11.52
CA LEU A 228 17.08 -0.36 10.98
C LEU A 228 18.12 -1.46 10.81
N ARG A 229 17.64 -2.67 10.58
CA ARG A 229 18.45 -3.87 10.44
C ARG A 229 18.07 -4.62 9.18
N ALA A 230 19.05 -5.24 8.54
CA ALA A 230 18.79 -6.22 7.52
C ALA A 230 18.08 -7.42 8.16
N ASP A 231 17.45 -8.23 7.31
CA ASP A 231 16.91 -9.49 7.78
C ASP A 231 18.03 -10.39 8.29
N PRO A 232 17.79 -11.19 9.34
CA PRO A 232 18.71 -12.22 9.72
C PRO A 232 18.95 -13.08 8.48
N ALA A 233 20.21 -13.40 8.18
CA ALA A 233 20.50 -14.43 7.19
C ALA A 233 19.67 -15.65 7.57
N LEU A 234 18.92 -16.19 6.62
CA LEU A 234 18.30 -17.51 6.79
C LEU A 234 19.45 -18.44 7.15
N ALA A 235 19.52 -18.88 8.41
CA ALA A 235 20.42 -19.96 8.76
C ALA A 235 20.03 -21.10 7.83
N GLU A 236 20.96 -21.52 6.96
CA GLU A 236 20.76 -22.64 6.07
C GLU A 236 20.24 -23.80 6.91
N ALA A 237 18.95 -24.11 6.77
CA ALA A 237 18.37 -25.34 7.26
C ALA A 237 18.85 -26.45 6.32
N ALA A 238 20.11 -26.82 6.50
CA ALA A 238 20.75 -27.98 5.90
C ALA A 238 21.58 -28.66 6.99
N GLY A 239 20.85 -29.39 7.85
CA GLY A 239 21.37 -30.53 8.59
C GLY A 239 20.83 -31.80 7.93
#